data_AF-A0A936XI15-F1
#
_entry.id   AF-A0A936XI15-F1
#
_cell.length_a   1.000
_cell.length_b   1.000
_cell.length_c   1.000
_cell.angle_alpha   90.00
_cell.angle_beta   90.00
_cell.angle_gamma   90.00
#
_symmetry.space_group_name_H-M   'P 1'
#
loop_
_entity.id
_entity.type
_entity.pdbx_description
1 polymer ?
#
loop_
_entity_poly.entity_id
_entity_poly.type
_entity_poly.pdbx_seq_one_letter_code
_entity_poly.pdbx_strand_id
1 'polypeptide(L)'
;MKNRKPWFSLLIVFVVMNALFLAFQHRLVEKGFSTDVLIIGNLILFMATLLSFVVFYKTLRSPNPQASMRGLYGSFMIKFFICVIAAFAYIMIARKSVNKPSLFFCMALYIVYTVIEVSSLSRMLKQQKNA
;
A
#
# COMPACT_ATOMS: atom_id res chain seq x y z
N MET A 1 -11.59 -24.18 0.34
CA MET A 1 -11.29 -22.87 0.97
C MET A 1 -11.01 -21.85 -0.14
N LYS A 2 -11.81 -20.78 -0.23
CA LYS A 2 -11.96 -19.92 -1.43
C LYS A 2 -10.66 -19.20 -1.78
N ASN A 3 -10.02 -19.59 -2.90
CA ASN A 3 -8.86 -18.92 -3.52
C ASN A 3 -9.18 -17.47 -3.88
N ARG A 4 -9.19 -16.56 -2.90
CA ARG A 4 -9.26 -15.13 -3.19
C ARG A 4 -7.87 -14.68 -3.61
N LYS A 5 -7.70 -14.43 -4.90
CA LYS A 5 -6.49 -13.84 -5.48
C LYS A 5 -6.07 -12.64 -4.61
N PRO A 6 -4.84 -12.59 -4.09
CA PRO A 6 -4.40 -11.58 -3.10
C PRO A 6 -4.68 -10.13 -3.54
N TRP A 7 -4.58 -9.86 -4.84
CA TRP A 7 -4.94 -8.60 -5.48
C TRP A 7 -6.36 -8.11 -5.16
N PHE A 8 -7.32 -9.03 -4.97
CA PHE A 8 -8.71 -8.68 -4.67
C PHE A 8 -8.85 -8.06 -3.28
N SER A 9 -8.07 -8.52 -2.29
CA SER A 9 -8.09 -7.91 -0.95
C SER A 9 -7.56 -6.47 -0.98
N LEU A 10 -6.53 -6.21 -1.80
CA LEU A 10 -5.96 -4.88 -1.99
C LEU A 10 -6.95 -3.93 -2.68
N LEU A 11 -7.64 -4.42 -3.71
CA LEU A 11 -8.70 -3.67 -4.40
C LEU A 11 -9.85 -3.30 -3.46
N ILE A 12 -10.29 -4.22 -2.59
CA ILE A 12 -11.34 -3.92 -1.61
C ILE A 12 -10.89 -2.80 -0.66
N VAL A 13 -9.67 -2.90 -0.11
CA VAL A 13 -9.14 -1.85 0.80
C VAL A 13 -9.12 -0.49 0.09
N PHE A 14 -8.66 -0.46 -1.16
CA PHE A 14 -8.62 0.76 -1.95
C PHE A 14 -10.00 1.38 -2.18
N VAL A 15 -10.97 0.57 -2.60
CA VAL A 15 -12.35 1.04 -2.86
C VAL A 15 -13.02 1.48 -1.57
N VAL A 16 -12.91 0.70 -0.50
CA VAL A 16 -13.50 1.03 0.81
C VAL A 16 -12.91 2.31 1.37
N MET A 17 -11.58 2.50 1.29
CA MET A 17 -10.94 3.72 1.79
C MET A 17 -11.35 4.96 1.00
N ASN A 18 -11.43 4.88 -0.33
CA ASN A 18 -11.94 6.00 -1.14
C ASN A 18 -13.41 6.31 -0.82
N ALA A 19 -14.25 5.28 -0.67
CA ALA A 19 -15.64 5.46 -0.30
C ALA A 19 -15.77 6.14 1.07
N LEU A 20 -14.95 5.76 2.05
CA LEU A 20 -14.90 6.40 3.36
C LEU A 20 -14.45 7.86 3.27
N PHE A 21 -13.43 8.18 2.46
CA PHE A 21 -12.99 9.58 2.30
C PHE A 21 -14.07 10.46 1.68
N LEU A 22 -14.79 9.96 0.68
CA LEU A 22 -15.89 10.69 0.04
C LEU A 22 -17.11 10.81 0.97
N ALA A 23 -17.46 9.76 1.70
CA ALA A 23 -18.58 9.76 2.64
C ALA A 23 -18.33 10.67 3.85
N PHE A 24 -17.11 10.66 4.39
CA PHE A 24 -16.73 11.47 5.56
C PHE A 24 -16.02 12.77 5.20
N GLN A 25 -16.04 13.20 3.93
CA GLN A 25 -15.30 14.38 3.45
C GLN A 25 -15.59 15.63 4.30
N HIS A 26 -16.85 15.89 4.64
CA HIS A 26 -17.23 17.06 5.43
C HIS A 26 -16.59 17.04 6.81
N ARG A 27 -16.65 15.88 7.49
CA ARG A 27 -16.09 15.69 8.83
C ARG A 27 -14.56 15.69 8.83
N LEU A 28 -13.94 15.26 7.73
CA LEU A 28 -12.50 15.29 7.53
C LEU A 28 -12.00 16.72 7.34
N VAL A 29 -12.67 17.50 6.48
CA VAL A 29 -12.35 18.91 6.26
C VAL A 29 -12.52 19.75 7.53
N GLU A 30 -13.60 19.52 8.29
CA GLU A 30 -13.81 20.17 9.60
C GLU A 30 -12.68 19.87 10.61
N LYS A 31 -12.07 18.69 10.53
CA LYS A 31 -10.92 18.29 11.36
C LYS A 31 -9.57 18.72 10.79
N GLY A 32 -9.56 19.49 9.70
CA GLY A 32 -8.35 20.02 9.06
C GLY A 32 -7.65 19.04 8.12
N PHE A 33 -8.32 17.95 7.69
CA PHE A 33 -7.81 17.06 6.66
C PHE A 33 -8.14 17.59 5.25
N SER A 34 -7.23 17.37 4.31
CA SER A 34 -7.44 17.63 2.89
C SER A 34 -7.81 16.32 2.21
N THR A 35 -9.07 16.18 1.84
CA THR A 35 -9.60 14.99 1.16
C THR A 35 -8.81 14.68 -0.12
N ASP A 36 -8.38 15.71 -0.87
CA ASP A 36 -7.55 15.53 -2.06
C ASP A 36 -6.23 14.80 -1.76
N VAL A 37 -5.55 15.17 -0.67
CA VAL A 37 -4.29 14.57 -0.25
C VAL A 37 -4.49 13.13 0.19
N LEU A 38 -5.62 12.83 0.86
CA LEU A 38 -5.98 11.48 1.27
C LEU A 38 -6.29 10.56 0.08
N ILE A 39 -7.05 11.06 -0.90
CA ILE A 39 -7.38 10.31 -2.12
C ILE A 39 -6.14 10.06 -2.96
N ILE A 40 -5.35 11.10 -3.24
CA ILE A 40 -4.10 10.98 -4.00
C ILE A 40 -3.11 10.08 -3.26
N GLY A 41 -2.97 10.25 -1.95
CA GLY A 41 -2.11 9.39 -1.12
C GLY A 41 -2.52 7.93 -1.17
N ASN A 42 -3.82 7.63 -1.03
CA ASN A 42 -4.32 6.26 -1.13
C ASN A 42 -4.14 5.65 -2.53
N LEU A 43 -4.27 6.46 -3.59
CA LEU A 43 -3.96 6.04 -4.96
C LEU A 43 -2.49 5.66 -5.11
N ILE A 44 -1.57 6.47 -4.58
CA ILE A 44 -0.13 6.19 -4.61
C ILE A 44 0.17 4.92 -3.82
N LEU A 45 -0.40 4.75 -2.62
CA LEU A 45 -0.22 3.54 -1.80
C LEU A 45 -0.72 2.29 -2.52
N PHE A 46 -1.86 2.38 -3.20
CA PHE A 46 -2.40 1.29 -3.99
C PHE A 46 -1.47 0.92 -5.15
N MET A 47 -1.00 1.91 -5.92
CA MET A 47 -0.05 1.69 -7.02
C MET A 47 1.29 1.12 -6.54
N ALA A 48 1.82 1.62 -5.43
CA ALA A 48 3.05 1.12 -4.82
C ALA A 48 2.91 -0.34 -4.38
N THR A 49 1.76 -0.69 -3.78
CA THR A 49 1.45 -2.07 -3.38
C THR A 49 1.25 -2.97 -4.61
N LEU A 50 0.64 -2.45 -5.68
CA LEU A 50 0.47 -3.18 -6.93
C LEU A 50 1.83 -3.56 -7.53
N LEU A 51 2.74 -2.59 -7.61
CA LEU A 51 4.08 -2.80 -8.18
C LEU A 51 4.92 -3.76 -7.33
N SER A 52 4.88 -3.59 -6.01
CA SER A 52 5.51 -4.50 -5.04
C SER A 52 5.02 -5.93 -5.23
N PHE A 53 3.72 -6.13 -5.43
CA PHE A 53 3.17 -7.46 -5.70
C PHE A 53 3.68 -8.06 -7.02
N VAL A 54 3.79 -7.27 -8.10
CA VAL A 54 4.36 -7.75 -9.39
C VAL A 54 5.78 -8.27 -9.19
N VAL A 55 6.59 -7.54 -8.43
CA VAL A 55 7.99 -7.91 -8.13
C VAL A 55 8.04 -9.24 -7.37
N PHE A 56 7.21 -9.38 -6.32
CA PHE A 56 7.14 -10.61 -5.55
C PHE A 56 6.67 -11.81 -6.39
N TYR A 57 5.65 -11.60 -7.23
CA TYR A 57 5.10 -12.64 -8.08
C TYR A 57 6.14 -13.23 -9.04
N LYS A 58 7.04 -12.39 -9.57
CA LYS A 58 8.16 -12.84 -10.41
C LYS A 58 9.12 -13.74 -9.63
N THR A 59 9.40 -13.42 -8.36
CA THR A 59 10.30 -14.22 -7.52
C THR A 59 9.71 -15.54 -7.02
N LEU A 60 8.39 -15.61 -6.87
CA LEU A 60 7.67 -16.84 -6.50
C LEU A 60 7.79 -17.97 -7.53
N ARG A 61 8.13 -17.65 -8.78
CA ARG A 61 8.32 -18.67 -9.84
C ARG A 61 9.69 -19.35 -9.78
N SER A 62 10.59 -18.87 -8.91
CA SER A 62 11.90 -19.50 -8.71
C SER A 62 11.80 -20.67 -7.74
N PRO A 63 12.41 -21.84 -8.04
CA PRO A 63 12.39 -23.01 -7.16
C PRO A 63 13.22 -22.82 -5.87
N ASN A 64 13.96 -21.72 -5.73
CA ASN A 64 14.84 -21.47 -4.59
C ASN A 64 14.11 -20.68 -3.48
N PRO A 65 13.95 -21.25 -2.27
CA PRO A 65 13.35 -20.55 -1.13
C PRO A 65 14.05 -19.24 -0.76
N GLN A 66 15.38 -19.16 -0.92
CA GLN A 66 16.14 -17.96 -0.63
C GLN A 66 15.82 -16.83 -1.62
N ALA A 67 15.56 -17.15 -2.89
CA ALA A 67 15.18 -16.17 -3.90
C ALA A 67 13.79 -15.58 -3.64
N SER A 68 12.86 -16.39 -3.13
CA SER A 68 11.53 -15.91 -2.72
C SER A 68 11.57 -14.99 -1.49
N MET A 69 12.44 -15.28 -0.51
CA MET A 69 12.66 -14.38 0.64
C MET A 69 13.27 -13.04 0.20
N ARG A 70 14.27 -13.06 -0.68
CA ARG A 70 14.86 -11.83 -1.25
C ARG A 70 13.81 -11.02 -2.03
N GLY A 71 12.91 -11.70 -2.74
CA GLY A 71 11.77 -11.08 -3.39
C GLY A 71 10.82 -10.37 -2.44
N LEU A 72 10.52 -10.98 -1.27
CA LEU A 72 9.69 -10.37 -0.24
C LEU A 72 10.29 -9.06 0.27
N TYR A 73 11.58 -9.08 0.63
CA TYR A 73 12.29 -7.88 1.08
C TYR A 73 12.37 -6.81 -0.02
N GLY A 74 12.65 -7.20 -1.27
CA GLY A 74 12.71 -6.28 -2.40
C GLY A 74 11.38 -5.60 -2.69
N SER A 75 10.27 -6.34 -2.58
CA SER A 75 8.91 -5.82 -2.78
C SER A 75 8.58 -4.76 -1.73
N PHE A 76 8.85 -5.05 -0.46
CA PHE A 76 8.71 -4.08 0.64
C PHE A 76 9.58 -2.83 0.41
N MET A 77 10.86 -3.01 0.03
CA MET A 77 11.76 -1.87 -0.21
C MET A 77 11.27 -0.96 -1.34
N ILE A 78 10.86 -1.54 -2.46
CA ILE A 78 10.33 -0.78 -3.60
C ILE A 78 9.12 0.05 -3.17
N LYS A 79 8.16 -0.57 -2.47
CA LYS A 79 6.99 0.13 -1.95
C LYS A 79 7.37 1.26 -1.01
N PHE A 80 8.28 1.00 -0.07
CA PHE A 80 8.75 1.99 0.89
C PHE A 80 9.37 3.20 0.17
N PHE A 81 10.27 2.98 -0.79
CA PHE A 81 10.88 4.07 -1.56
C PHE A 81 9.84 4.86 -2.36
N ILE A 82 8.88 4.21 -3.00
CA ILE A 82 7.79 4.91 -3.71
C ILE A 82 7.01 5.82 -2.75
N CYS A 83 6.68 5.32 -1.55
CA CYS A 83 5.93 6.09 -0.57
C CYS A 83 6.75 7.28 -0.03
N VAL A 84 8.03 7.07 0.26
CA VAL A 84 8.94 8.13 0.73
C VAL A 84 9.11 9.18 -0.36
N ILE A 85 9.41 8.79 -1.60
CA ILE A 85 9.57 9.71 -2.73
C ILE A 85 8.29 10.51 -2.95
N ALA A 86 7.11 9.86 -2.90
CA ALA A 86 5.83 10.54 -3.03
C ALA A 86 5.56 11.54 -1.89
N ALA A 87 5.85 11.17 -0.64
CA ALA A 87 5.72 12.06 0.50
C ALA A 87 6.65 13.27 0.38
N PHE A 88 7.92 13.05 -0.01
CA PHE A 88 8.87 14.13 -0.26
C PHE A 88 8.42 15.04 -1.41
N ALA A 89 7.96 14.48 -2.53
CA ALA A 89 7.43 15.25 -3.66
C ALA A 89 6.25 16.13 -3.22
N TYR A 90 5.31 15.58 -2.46
CA TYR A 90 4.19 16.33 -1.92
C TYR A 90 4.65 17.47 -0.99
N ILE A 91 5.59 17.22 -0.08
CA ILE A 91 6.15 18.24 0.81
C ILE A 91 6.82 19.37 0.00
N MET A 92 7.54 19.03 -1.07
CA MET A 92 8.22 20.01 -1.93
C MET A 92 7.26 20.86 -2.77
N ILE A 93 6.13 20.28 -3.21
CA ILE A 93 5.10 20.98 -4.00
C ILE A 93 4.24 21.85 -3.10
N ALA A 94 3.72 21.30 -2.00
CA ALA A 94 2.84 22.04 -1.08
C ALA A 94 3.59 23.03 -0.20
N ARG A 95 4.88 22.80 0.10
CA ARG A 95 5.76 23.67 0.92
C ARG A 95 5.11 24.11 2.24
N LYS A 96 4.51 25.31 2.29
CA LYS A 96 3.85 25.88 3.48
C LYS A 96 2.40 25.41 3.65
N SER A 97 1.75 24.94 2.59
CA SER A 97 0.37 24.41 2.65
C SER A 97 0.31 22.90 2.86
N VAL A 98 1.39 22.29 3.37
CA VAL A 98 1.43 20.86 3.67
C VAL A 98 0.39 20.52 4.74
N ASN A 99 -0.62 19.75 4.33
CA ASN A 99 -1.59 19.19 5.25
C ASN A 99 -0.96 18.04 6.06
N LYS A 100 -0.39 18.38 7.23
CA LYS A 100 0.22 17.44 8.18
C LYS A 100 -0.72 16.31 8.62
N PRO A 101 -1.99 16.57 9.03
CA PRO A 101 -2.86 15.48 9.49
C PRO A 101 -3.14 14.47 8.37
N SER A 102 -3.34 14.92 7.13
CA SER A 102 -3.55 14.02 5.99
C SER A 102 -2.31 13.19 5.68
N LEU A 103 -1.12 13.79 5.73
CA LEU A 103 0.14 13.08 5.50
C LEU A 103 0.38 12.00 6.57
N PHE A 104 0.12 12.31 7.84
CA PHE A 104 0.24 11.36 8.94
C PHE A 104 -0.76 10.20 8.80
N PHE A 105 -1.98 10.49 8.36
CA PHE A 105 -2.98 9.46 8.09
C PHE A 105 -2.58 8.57 6.91
N CYS A 106 -2.00 9.14 5.85
CA CYS A 106 -1.41 8.34 4.75
C CYS A 106 -0.30 7.39 5.27
N MET A 107 0.50 7.81 6.25
CA MET A 107 1.48 6.92 6.90
C MET A 107 0.81 5.79 7.70
N ALA A 108 -0.27 6.09 8.44
CA ALA A 108 -1.04 5.05 9.11
C ALA A 108 -1.63 4.04 8.12
N LEU A 109 -2.17 4.54 7.00
CA LEU A 109 -2.68 3.72 5.90
C LEU A 109 -1.61 2.86 5.25
N TYR A 110 -0.40 3.41 5.05
CA TYR A 110 0.73 2.65 4.55
C TYR A 110 0.99 1.40 5.40
N ILE A 111 0.93 1.51 6.73
CA ILE A 111 1.11 0.36 7.63
C ILE A 111 0.02 -0.68 7.40
N VAL A 112 -1.25 -0.26 7.29
CA VAL A 112 -2.38 -1.16 7.03
C VAL A 112 -2.18 -1.94 5.72
N TYR A 113 -1.88 -1.24 4.62
CA TYR A 113 -1.62 -1.87 3.33
C TYR A 113 -0.44 -2.85 3.40
N THR A 114 0.60 -2.49 4.14
CA THR A 114 1.82 -3.29 4.29
C THR A 114 1.58 -4.56 5.10
N VAL A 115 0.83 -4.49 6.20
CA VAL A 115 0.47 -5.69 6.99
C VAL A 115 -0.36 -6.65 6.15
N ILE A 116 -1.33 -6.15 5.39
CA ILE A 116 -2.18 -6.96 4.51
C ILE A 116 -1.36 -7.62 3.41
N GLU A 117 -0.46 -6.85 2.77
CA GLU A 117 0.44 -7.35 1.73
C GLU A 117 1.37 -8.43 2.28
N VAL A 118 2.18 -8.14 3.30
CA VAL A 118 3.15 -9.09 3.87
C VAL A 118 2.46 -10.35 4.37
N SER A 119 1.30 -10.23 5.02
CA SER A 119 0.51 -11.38 5.45
C SER A 119 0.05 -12.24 4.27
N SER A 120 -0.38 -11.61 3.18
CA SER A 120 -0.82 -12.30 1.96
C SER A 120 0.35 -13.00 1.28
N LEU A 121 1.47 -12.31 1.10
CA LEU A 121 2.69 -12.86 0.48
C LEU A 121 3.28 -14.00 1.31
N SER A 122 3.33 -13.84 2.64
CA SER A 122 3.83 -14.90 3.55
C SER A 122 2.97 -16.16 3.50
N ARG A 123 1.64 -16.01 3.36
CA ARG A 123 0.73 -17.16 3.19
C ARG A 123 0.98 -17.87 1.85
N MET A 124 1.17 -17.13 0.76
CA MET A 124 1.51 -17.71 -0.55
C MET A 124 2.83 -18.47 -0.52
N LEU A 125 3.84 -17.92 0.18
CA LEU A 125 5.13 -18.57 0.34
C LEU A 125 5.04 -19.91 1.09
N LYS A 126 4.23 -19.95 2.15
CA LYS A 126 3.97 -21.20 2.90
C LYS A 126 3.22 -22.24 2.05
N GLN A 127 2.31 -21.82 1.18
CA GLN A 127 1.59 -22.74 0.29
C GLN A 127 2.49 -23.37 -0.77
N GLN A 128 3.42 -22.60 -1.35
CA GLN A 128 4.42 -23.12 -2.30
C GLN A 128 5.37 -24.14 -1.68
N LYS A 129 5.76 -23.98 -0.41
CA LYS A 129 6.66 -24.92 0.27
C LYS A 129 6.00 -26.28 0.59
N ASN A 130 4.67 -26.32 0.65
CA ASN A 130 3.89 -27.51 1.01
C ASN A 130 3.22 -28.19 -0.21
N ALA A 131 3.54 -27.74 -1.43
CA ALA A 131 3.10 -28.33 -2.69
C ALA A 131 4.28 -29.04 -3.37
#